data_AF-A0A0R1WK73-F1
#
_entry.id   AF-A0A0R1WK73-F1
#
_cell.length_a   1.000
_cell.length_b   1.000
_cell.length_c   1.000
_cell.angle_alpha   90.00
_cell.angle_beta   90.00
_cell.angle_gamma   90.00
#
_symmetry.space_group_name_H-M   'P 1'
#
loop_
_entity.id
_entity.type
_entity.pdbx_description
1 polymer ?
#
loop_
_entity_poly.entity_id
_entity_poly.type
_entity_poly.pdbx_seq_one_letter_code
_entity_poly.pdbx_strand_id
1 'polypeptide(L)'
;MGARPEPDGYQLKSNESFDNPSGLQSPQKLTPTGWVAATDEEHKDYLEAQQKKFLAENPQFTQPSQPADDKGTEALGALGKQVGQLVIDNQKNAQALQALGAQVASFIAKDNANGGK
;
A
#
# COMPACT_ATOMS: atom_id res chain seq x y z
N MET A 1 -11.98 -38.50 0.41
CA MET A 1 -11.92 -37.12 -0.11
C MET A 1 -13.33 -36.75 -0.53
N GLY A 2 -14.01 -35.88 0.21
CA GLY A 2 -15.38 -35.47 -0.10
C GLY A 2 -15.38 -34.47 -1.25
N ALA A 3 -16.13 -34.76 -2.31
CA ALA A 3 -16.35 -33.82 -3.40
C ALA A 3 -16.96 -32.53 -2.81
N ARG A 4 -16.35 -31.38 -3.13
CA ARG A 4 -17.01 -30.09 -2.92
C ARG A 4 -18.27 -30.10 -3.80
N PRO A 5 -19.46 -29.77 -3.28
CA PRO A 5 -20.61 -29.56 -4.15
C PRO A 5 -20.23 -28.46 -5.14
N GLU A 6 -20.24 -28.76 -6.44
CA GLU A 6 -20.16 -27.72 -7.45
C GLU A 6 -21.38 -26.81 -7.25
N PRO A 7 -21.22 -25.48 -7.37
CA PRO A 7 -22.37 -24.60 -7.34
C PRO A 7 -23.32 -25.03 -8.47
N ASP A 8 -24.57 -25.35 -8.15
CA ASP A 8 -25.61 -25.62 -9.15
C ASP A 8 -25.54 -24.52 -10.21
N GLY A 9 -25.06 -24.88 -11.40
CA GLY A 9 -24.74 -23.95 -12.47
C GLY A 9 -26.02 -23.39 -13.07
N TYR A 10 -26.64 -22.43 -12.37
CA TYR A 10 -27.86 -21.78 -12.80
C TYR A 10 -27.66 -21.25 -14.23
N GLN A 11 -28.40 -21.83 -15.17
CA GLN A 11 -28.44 -21.35 -16.55
C GLN A 11 -29.49 -20.25 -16.63
N LEU A 12 -29.04 -19.03 -16.97
CA LEU A 12 -29.94 -17.91 -17.22
C LEU A 12 -30.94 -18.27 -18.33
N LYS A 13 -32.21 -17.91 -18.13
CA LYS A 13 -33.20 -17.90 -19.21
C LYS A 13 -32.82 -16.82 -20.23
N SER A 14 -33.32 -16.92 -21.46
CA SER A 14 -33.00 -15.97 -22.53
C SER A 14 -33.34 -14.50 -22.22
N ASN A 15 -34.18 -14.24 -21.21
CA ASN A 15 -34.57 -12.91 -20.76
C ASN A 15 -33.88 -12.47 -19.45
N GLU A 16 -32.96 -13.28 -18.92
CA GLU A 16 -32.20 -12.98 -17.70
C GLU A 16 -30.77 -12.61 -18.09
N SER A 17 -30.19 -11.63 -17.40
CA SER A 17 -28.77 -11.30 -17.51
C SER A 17 -28.16 -11.19 -16.11
N PHE A 18 -26.88 -11.50 -16.00
CA PHE A 18 -26.06 -11.14 -14.83
C PHE A 18 -25.67 -9.65 -14.86
N ASP A 19 -25.93 -8.96 -15.96
CA ASP A 19 -25.71 -7.52 -16.08
C ASP A 19 -26.63 -6.76 -15.13
N ASN A 20 -26.13 -5.63 -14.64
CA ASN A 20 -26.88 -4.78 -13.75
C ASN A 20 -28.14 -4.22 -14.46
N PRO A 21 -29.37 -4.56 -14.02
CA PRO A 21 -30.60 -4.15 -14.69
C PRO A 21 -30.83 -2.63 -14.65
N SER A 22 -30.12 -1.88 -13.81
CA SER A 22 -30.20 -0.41 -13.80
C SER A 22 -29.36 0.26 -14.89
N GLY A 23 -28.38 -0.42 -15.46
CA GLY A 23 -27.38 0.17 -16.37
C GLY A 23 -26.47 1.23 -15.72
N LEU A 24 -26.60 1.47 -14.41
CA LEU A 24 -25.80 2.44 -13.67
C LEU A 24 -24.52 1.79 -13.13
N GLN A 25 -23.46 2.58 -12.96
CA GLN A 25 -22.30 2.16 -12.19
C GLN A 25 -22.64 2.17 -10.69
N SER A 26 -22.13 1.18 -9.95
CA SER A 26 -22.29 1.12 -8.49
C SER A 26 -21.48 2.23 -7.81
N PRO A 27 -21.93 2.78 -6.67
CA PRO A 27 -23.02 2.33 -5.79
C PRO A 27 -24.42 2.87 -6.16
N GLN A 28 -25.47 2.12 -5.80
CA GLN A 28 -26.87 2.43 -6.13
C GLN A 28 -27.79 2.24 -4.94
N LYS A 29 -28.89 2.99 -4.93
CA LYS A 29 -29.96 2.86 -3.94
C LYS A 29 -31.29 2.59 -4.65
N LEU A 30 -32.12 1.78 -4.02
CA LEU A 30 -33.50 1.55 -4.46
C LEU A 30 -34.40 2.65 -3.88
N THR A 31 -35.14 3.32 -4.75
CA THR A 31 -36.17 4.30 -4.39
C THR A 31 -37.54 3.79 -4.82
N PRO A 32 -38.65 4.40 -4.39
CA PRO A 32 -40.00 3.99 -4.82
C PRO A 32 -40.21 4.01 -6.34
N THR A 33 -39.42 4.82 -7.05
CA THR A 33 -39.50 4.96 -8.51
C THR A 33 -38.45 4.13 -9.27
N GLY A 34 -37.59 3.41 -8.55
CA GLY A 34 -36.57 2.52 -9.13
C GLY A 34 -35.16 2.73 -8.57
N TRP A 35 -34.18 2.09 -9.21
CA TRP A 35 -32.77 2.20 -8.88
C TRP A 35 -32.19 3.52 -9.36
N VAL A 36 -31.48 4.21 -8.48
CA VAL A 36 -30.74 5.44 -8.80
C VAL A 36 -29.32 5.33 -8.27
N ALA A 37 -28.39 6.11 -8.82
CA ALA A 37 -27.05 6.21 -8.27
C ALA A 37 -27.12 6.73 -6.83
N ALA A 38 -26.40 6.07 -5.91
CA ALA A 38 -26.21 6.59 -4.56
C ALA A 38 -25.14 7.67 -4.60
N THR A 39 -25.27 8.70 -3.75
CA THR A 39 -24.13 9.60 -3.53
C THR A 39 -23.03 8.87 -2.75
N ASP A 40 -21.81 9.39 -2.79
CA ASP A 40 -20.69 8.82 -2.04
C ASP A 40 -20.97 8.81 -0.54
N GLU A 41 -21.60 9.87 -0.02
CA GLU A 41 -22.04 9.96 1.38
C GLU A 41 -23.07 8.89 1.73
N GLU A 42 -24.10 8.70 0.90
CA GLU A 42 -25.13 7.69 1.15
C GLU A 42 -24.57 6.26 1.10
N HIS A 43 -23.63 6.01 0.20
CA HIS A 43 -22.94 4.73 0.13
C HIS A 43 -22.06 4.49 1.36
N LYS A 44 -21.33 5.53 1.81
CA LYS A 44 -20.51 5.46 3.01
C LYS A 44 -21.37 5.18 4.25
N ASP A 45 -22.46 5.92 4.44
CA ASP A 45 -23.38 5.72 5.56
C ASP A 45 -23.96 4.31 5.58
N TYR A 46 -24.30 3.78 4.40
CA TYR A 46 -24.76 2.40 4.25
C TYR A 46 -23.69 1.39 4.68
N LEU A 47 -22.44 1.54 4.20
CA LEU A 47 -21.35 0.64 4.55
C LEU A 47 -21.05 0.67 6.07
N GLU A 48 -21.02 1.86 6.67
CA GLU A 48 -20.82 2.01 8.11
C GLU A 48 -21.95 1.34 8.91
N ALA A 49 -23.21 1.50 8.47
CA ALA A 49 -24.35 0.85 9.10
C ALA A 49 -24.29 -0.68 8.98
N GLN A 50 -23.90 -1.22 7.83
CA GLN A 50 -23.72 -2.66 7.63
C GLN A 50 -22.58 -3.21 8.49
N GLN A 51 -21.45 -2.50 8.53
CA GLN A 51 -20.32 -2.87 9.37
C GLN A 51 -20.73 -2.91 10.85
N LYS A 52 -21.43 -1.88 11.32
CA LYS A 52 -21.89 -1.82 12.72
C LYS A 52 -22.85 -2.95 13.06
N LYS A 53 -23.78 -3.28 12.17
CA LYS A 53 -24.70 -4.43 12.34
C LYS A 53 -23.93 -5.75 12.39
N PHE A 54 -23.05 -5.97 11.42
CA PHE A 54 -22.21 -7.16 11.35
C PHE A 54 -21.40 -7.36 12.64
N LEU A 55 -20.79 -6.30 13.17
CA LEU A 55 -20.01 -6.35 14.41
C LEU A 55 -20.88 -6.57 15.66
N ALA A 56 -22.11 -6.07 15.68
CA ALA A 56 -23.05 -6.34 16.77
C ALA A 56 -23.50 -7.80 16.80
N GLU A 57 -23.70 -8.40 15.63
CA GLU A 57 -24.08 -9.82 15.48
C GLU A 57 -22.89 -10.77 15.63
N ASN A 58 -21.67 -10.29 15.33
CA ASN A 58 -20.46 -11.08 15.37
C ASN A 58 -19.38 -10.40 16.23
N PRO A 59 -19.57 -10.34 17.57
CA PRO A 59 -18.69 -9.64 18.49
C PRO A 59 -17.24 -10.16 18.46
N GLN A 60 -17.01 -11.41 18.03
CA GLN A 60 -15.67 -11.97 17.84
C GLN A 60 -14.87 -11.31 16.71
N PHE A 61 -15.53 -10.59 15.80
CA PHE A 61 -14.89 -9.78 14.75
C PHE A 61 -14.86 -8.29 15.09
N THR A 62 -15.34 -7.88 16.28
CA THR A 62 -15.02 -6.54 16.78
C THR A 62 -13.50 -6.44 16.76
N GLN A 63 -12.97 -5.53 15.95
CA GLN A 63 -11.54 -5.29 15.98
C GLN A 63 -11.22 -4.96 17.44
N PRO A 64 -10.25 -5.66 18.08
CA PRO A 64 -9.69 -5.09 19.29
C PRO A 64 -9.32 -3.67 18.92
N SER A 65 -9.78 -2.68 19.70
CA SER A 65 -9.44 -1.27 19.55
C SER A 65 -8.02 -1.23 19.05
N GLN A 66 -7.83 -0.75 17.81
CA GLN A 66 -6.56 -0.78 17.10
C GLN A 66 -5.47 -0.61 18.16
N PRO A 67 -4.61 -1.61 18.45
CA PRO A 67 -3.58 -1.35 19.41
C PRO A 67 -2.90 -0.09 18.89
N ALA A 68 -2.82 0.94 19.72
CA ALA A 68 -1.88 2.02 19.48
C ALA A 68 -0.51 1.36 19.56
N ASP A 69 -0.15 0.59 18.54
CA ASP A 69 1.09 -0.14 18.51
C ASP A 69 2.12 0.88 18.05
N ASP A 70 2.54 1.68 19.03
CA ASP A 70 3.65 2.61 18.90
C ASP A 70 4.91 1.93 18.31
N LYS A 71 4.94 0.60 18.28
CA LYS A 71 5.91 -0.24 17.57
C LYS A 71 6.07 0.12 16.09
N GLY A 72 4.99 0.44 15.37
CA GLY A 72 5.08 0.87 13.97
C GLY A 72 5.80 2.21 13.85
N THR A 73 5.48 3.15 14.73
CA THR A 73 6.12 4.48 14.83
C THR A 73 7.58 4.37 15.28
N GLU A 74 7.88 3.49 16.24
CA GLU A 74 9.23 3.19 16.72
C GLU A 74 10.09 2.55 15.63
N ALA A 75 9.55 1.60 14.87
CA ALA A 75 10.25 0.96 13.75
C ALA A 75 10.58 1.98 12.65
N LEU A 76 9.63 2.86 12.30
CA LEU A 76 9.88 3.95 11.35
C LEU A 76 10.92 4.95 11.87
N GLY A 77 10.88 5.28 13.16
CA GLY A 77 11.88 6.13 13.80
C GLY A 77 13.29 5.51 13.80
N ALA A 78 13.40 4.21 14.07
CA ALA A 78 14.67 3.48 14.00
C ALA A 78 15.22 3.44 12.57
N LEU A 79 14.35 3.18 11.59
CA LEU A 79 14.72 3.18 10.18
C LEU A 79 15.21 4.57 9.73
N GLY A 80 14.53 5.64 10.14
CA GLY A 80 14.93 7.02 9.85
C GLY A 80 16.32 7.36 10.39
N LYS A 81 16.65 6.92 11.63
CA LYS A 81 18.00 7.09 12.21
C LYS A 81 19.07 6.35 11.42
N GLN A 82 18.80 5.10 11.01
CA GLN A 82 19.75 4.31 10.21
C GLN A 82 20.01 4.95 8.84
N VAL A 83 18.95 5.42 8.16
CA VAL A 83 19.08 6.12 6.88
C VAL A 83 19.89 7.41 7.05
N GLY A 84 19.62 8.20 8.09
CA GLY A 84 20.40 9.41 8.39
C GLY A 84 21.90 9.12 8.59
N GLN A 85 22.23 8.06 9.33
CA GLN A 85 23.62 7.65 9.53
C GLN A 85 24.30 7.24 8.22
N LEU A 86 23.61 6.45 7.38
CA LEU A 86 24.13 6.04 6.07
C LEU A 86 24.40 7.23 5.14
N VAL A 87 23.58 8.28 5.19
CA VAL A 87 23.81 9.51 4.41
C VAL A 87 25.09 10.21 4.86
N ILE A 88 25.30 10.33 6.18
CA ILE A 88 26.51 10.95 6.74
C ILE A 88 27.76 10.14 6.36
N ASP A 89 27.70 8.81 6.48
CA ASP A 89 28.83 7.96 6.16
C ASP A 89 29.17 7.96 4.67
N ASN A 90 28.15 8.00 3.80
CA ASN A 90 28.36 8.18 2.36
C ASN A 90 29.01 9.52 2.02
N GLN A 91 28.65 10.62 2.70
CA GLN A 91 29.29 11.92 2.50
C GLN A 91 30.78 11.88 2.89
N LYS A 92 31.11 11.22 4.01
CA LYS A 92 32.52 11.04 4.44
C LYS A 92 33.30 10.19 3.44
N ASN A 93 32.71 9.10 2.95
CA ASN A 93 33.33 8.24 1.94
C ASN A 93 33.59 9.01 0.64
N ALA A 94 32.66 9.84 0.18
CA ALA A 94 32.85 10.68 -0.99
C ALA A 94 34.04 11.64 -0.83
N GLN A 95 34.18 12.28 0.34
CA GLN A 95 35.32 13.15 0.64
C GLN A 95 36.64 12.37 0.68
N ALA A 96 36.65 11.19 1.30
CA ALA A 96 37.84 10.33 1.34
C ALA A 96 38.27 9.90 -0.07
N LEU A 97 37.32 9.52 -0.93
CA LEU A 97 37.57 9.18 -2.33
C LEU A 97 38.15 10.35 -3.12
N GLN A 98 37.63 11.56 -2.93
CA GLN A 98 38.18 12.77 -3.57
C GLN A 98 39.61 13.05 -3.11
N ALA A 99 39.88 12.95 -1.81
CA ALA A 99 41.22 13.15 -1.24
C ALA A 99 42.21 12.11 -1.78
N LEU A 100 41.80 10.83 -1.85
CA LEU A 100 42.60 9.77 -2.43
C LEU A 100 42.87 10.02 -3.92
N GLY A 101 41.84 10.39 -4.68
CA GLY A 101 41.97 10.74 -6.10
C GLY A 101 42.98 11.88 -6.32
N ALA A 102 42.93 12.93 -5.49
CA ALA A 102 43.89 14.03 -5.53
C ALA A 102 45.32 13.59 -5.20
N GLN A 103 45.50 12.71 -4.22
CA GLN A 103 46.81 12.15 -3.87
C GLN A 103 47.40 11.31 -5.01
N VAL A 104 46.58 10.44 -5.62
CA VAL A 104 47.01 9.63 -6.76
C VAL A 104 47.39 10.51 -7.95
N ALA A 105 46.56 11.52 -8.28
CA ALA A 105 46.88 12.46 -9.34
C ALA A 105 48.19 13.23 -9.07
N SER A 106 48.42 13.66 -7.83
CA SER A 106 49.67 14.31 -7.42
C SER A 106 50.88 13.38 -7.52
N PHE A 107 50.72 12.11 -7.15
CA PHE A 107 51.77 11.10 -7.27
C PHE A 107 52.15 10.85 -8.74
N ILE A 108 51.14 10.64 -9.61
CA ILE A 108 51.35 10.45 -11.06
C ILE A 108 52.04 11.69 -11.67
N ALA A 109 51.59 12.89 -11.31
CA ALA A 109 52.20 14.13 -11.80
C ALA A 109 53.68 14.26 -11.38
N LYS A 110 54.01 13.88 -10.13
CA LYS A 110 55.40 13.85 -9.65
C LYS A 110 56.25 12.79 -10.33
N ASP A 111 55.71 11.59 -10.55
CA ASP A 111 56.40 10.50 -11.23
C ASP A 111 56.74 10.86 -12.68
N ASN A 112 55.77 11.43 -13.40
CA ASN A 112 55.96 11.94 -14.76
C ASN A 112 56.98 13.10 -14.82
N ALA A 113 56.97 14.01 -13.83
CA ALA A 113 57.91 15.14 -13.77
C ALA A 113 59.35 14.72 -13.45
N ASN A 114 59.55 13.57 -12.78
CA ASN A 114 60.87 13.05 -12.42
C ASN A 114 61.44 12.07 -13.47
N GLY A 115 60.87 12.03 -14.68
CA GLY A 115 61.35 11.19 -15.78
C GLY A 115 60.93 9.73 -15.65
N GLY A 116 59.73 9.47 -15.13
CA GLY A 116 59.10 8.14 -15.16
C GLY A 116 59.31 7.46 -16.51
N LYS A 117 59.71 6.18 -16.47
CA LYS A 117 60.05 5.38 -17.66
C LYS A 117 58.96 5.38 -18.71
#